data_AF-A0A1X0P3Q2-F1
#
_entry.id   AF-A0A1X0P3Q2-F1
#
_cell.length_a   1.000
_cell.length_b   1.000
_cell.length_c   1.000
_cell.angle_alpha   90.00
_cell.angle_beta   90.00
_cell.angle_gamma   90.00
#
_symmetry.space_group_name_H-M   'P 1'
#
loop_
_entity.id
_entity.type
_entity.pdbx_description
1 polymer ?
#
loop_
_entity_poly.entity_id
_entity_poly.type
_entity_poly.pdbx_seq_one_letter_code
_entity_poly.pdbx_strand_id
1 'polypeptide(L)'
;MLRRHLRVAPPLLTAAVRAMHGKPTQAHKVRTQHSRRWWTQSKARHLTAMPHDECKSRPHFPAYNEDVDRPMLVPPNTACFNCEKPIDDSDMNSFVWIPAGNATVPTKQGYFFHFHCFKCWRCKYRLMHNKFYSKDGKAWCVPCALGRDIRVPTRRWHTSYVNTHRTGSRLTGHFFPRHSHQMEFLFDPNS
;
A
#
# COMPACT_ATOMS: atom_id res chain seq x y z
N MET A 1 43.71 44.87 69.38
CA MET A 1 43.36 43.78 68.45
C MET A 1 42.94 42.56 69.25
N LEU A 2 41.65 42.24 69.30
CA LEU A 2 41.12 41.05 69.98
C LEU A 2 40.10 40.39 69.02
N ARG A 3 40.49 39.25 68.44
CA ARG A 3 39.68 38.42 67.53
C ARG A 3 38.72 37.55 68.37
N ARG A 4 37.41 37.64 68.09
CA ARG A 4 36.41 36.69 68.59
C ARG A 4 36.21 35.57 67.56
N HIS A 5 36.23 34.33 68.05
CA HIS A 5 35.94 33.12 67.30
C HIS A 5 34.43 33.00 66.98
N LEU A 6 34.09 32.87 65.70
CA LEU A 6 32.76 32.47 65.24
C LEU A 6 32.72 30.96 65.10
N ARG A 7 31.78 30.31 65.82
CA ARG A 7 31.46 28.88 65.66
C ARG A 7 30.47 28.73 64.51
N VAL A 8 30.82 27.88 63.55
CA VAL A 8 29.98 27.45 62.42
C VAL A 8 29.08 26.32 62.89
N ALA A 9 27.76 26.45 62.68
CA ALA A 9 26.80 25.37 62.88
C ALA A 9 26.59 24.58 61.57
N PRO A 10 26.49 23.23 61.61
CA PRO A 10 26.30 22.41 60.43
C PRO A 10 24.83 22.38 59.96
N PRO A 11 24.56 22.22 58.65
CA PRO A 11 23.20 22.09 58.13
C PRO A 11 22.63 20.69 58.44
N LEU A 12 21.42 20.67 58.99
CA LEU A 12 20.63 19.46 59.22
C LEU A 12 20.16 18.86 57.89
N LEU A 13 20.55 17.61 57.66
CA LEU A 13 20.03 16.72 56.63
C LEU A 13 18.55 16.43 56.91
N THR A 14 17.64 16.95 56.08
CA THR A 14 16.23 16.52 56.06
C THR A 14 16.01 15.53 54.92
N ALA A 15 15.49 14.36 55.30
CA ALA A 15 15.32 13.18 54.47
C ALA A 15 14.39 13.41 53.27
N ALA A 16 14.74 12.79 52.15
CA ALA A 16 13.93 12.72 50.94
C ALA A 16 12.60 12.00 51.20
N VAL A 17 11.49 12.76 51.24
CA VAL A 17 10.15 12.18 51.18
C VAL A 17 9.81 11.96 49.70
N ARG A 18 9.91 10.70 49.26
CA ARG A 18 9.32 10.24 48.01
C ARG A 18 7.82 10.41 48.09
N ALA A 19 7.29 11.48 47.50
CA ALA A 19 5.85 11.58 47.23
C ALA A 19 5.51 10.56 46.14
N MET A 20 5.04 9.39 46.57
CA MET A 20 4.33 8.44 45.72
C MET A 20 3.17 9.18 45.08
N HIS A 21 3.15 9.29 43.74
CA HIS A 21 1.97 9.76 43.02
C HIS A 21 0.84 8.74 43.22
N GLY A 22 0.07 8.95 44.28
CA GLY A 22 -1.18 8.26 44.54
C GLY A 22 -2.12 8.48 43.35
N LYS A 23 -2.71 7.39 42.86
CA LYS A 23 -3.84 7.47 41.93
C LYS A 23 -4.93 8.30 42.60
N PRO A 24 -5.44 9.38 41.99
CA PRO A 24 -6.54 10.12 42.56
C PRO A 24 -7.74 9.18 42.73
N THR A 25 -8.15 9.04 43.97
CA THR A 25 -9.46 8.52 44.38
C THR A 25 -10.56 9.29 43.65
N GLN A 26 -11.65 8.58 43.36
CA GLN A 26 -12.76 8.97 42.49
C GLN A 26 -13.01 10.48 42.36
N ALA A 27 -12.42 11.09 41.34
CA ALA A 27 -12.89 12.36 40.80
C ALA A 27 -13.77 12.02 39.59
N HIS A 28 -15.02 12.48 39.62
CA HIS A 28 -15.91 12.43 38.46
C HIS A 28 -15.29 13.28 37.34
N LYS A 29 -14.49 12.66 36.48
CA LYS A 29 -13.82 13.34 35.36
C LYS A 29 -14.89 13.85 34.40
N VAL A 30 -15.25 15.13 34.53
CA VAL A 30 -16.03 15.82 33.51
C VAL A 30 -15.15 15.88 32.27
N ARG A 31 -15.35 14.92 31.39
CA ARG A 31 -14.71 14.87 30.08
C ARG A 31 -14.93 16.23 29.40
N THR A 32 -13.82 16.93 29.11
CA THR A 32 -13.83 18.24 28.44
C THR A 32 -14.64 18.15 27.15
N GLN A 33 -15.25 19.26 26.71
CA GLN A 33 -16.04 19.29 25.48
C GLN A 33 -15.23 18.75 24.29
N HIS A 34 -13.92 19.04 24.24
CA HIS A 34 -12.99 18.52 23.24
C HIS A 34 -12.83 16.98 23.31
N SER A 35 -12.66 16.41 24.50
CA SER A 35 -12.56 14.95 24.66
C SER A 35 -13.90 14.22 24.52
N ARG A 36 -15.04 14.87 24.80
CA ARG A 36 -16.38 14.36 24.44
C ARG A 36 -16.58 14.37 22.94
N ARG A 37 -16.25 15.47 22.25
CA ARG A 37 -16.27 15.55 20.79
C ARG A 37 -15.35 14.51 20.16
N TRP A 38 -14.14 14.35 20.67
CA TRP A 38 -13.22 13.32 20.19
C TRP A 38 -13.81 11.93 20.37
N TRP A 39 -14.41 11.60 21.53
CA TRP A 39 -15.05 10.29 21.75
C TRP A 39 -16.37 10.08 20.98
N THR A 40 -17.19 11.11 20.76
CA THR A 40 -18.41 11.00 19.96
C THR A 40 -18.12 11.01 18.46
N GLN A 41 -17.00 11.58 18.02
CA GLN A 41 -16.47 11.47 16.65
C GLN A 41 -15.64 10.21 16.41
N SER A 42 -15.01 9.63 17.45
CA SER A 42 -14.20 8.40 17.35
C SER A 42 -14.98 7.13 17.66
N LYS A 43 -16.20 7.21 18.21
CA LYS A 43 -17.19 6.17 17.91
C LYS A 43 -17.33 6.19 16.41
N ALA A 44 -16.85 5.13 15.76
CA ALA A 44 -16.94 4.89 14.34
C ALA A 44 -18.42 5.03 13.91
N ARG A 45 -18.85 6.26 13.68
CA ARG A 45 -20.01 6.54 12.86
C ARG A 45 -19.58 6.00 11.50
N HIS A 46 -20.11 4.81 11.18
CA HIS A 46 -20.04 4.17 9.87
C HIS A 46 -18.82 3.26 9.60
N LEU A 47 -18.47 2.37 10.54
CA LEU A 47 -18.14 0.99 10.12
C LEU A 47 -19.40 0.13 10.27
N THR A 48 -20.46 0.50 9.56
CA THR A 48 -21.60 -0.40 9.38
C THR A 48 -21.18 -1.37 8.29
N ALA A 49 -20.94 -2.64 8.66
CA ALA A 49 -20.88 -3.70 7.68
C ALA A 49 -22.27 -3.78 7.03
N MET A 50 -22.43 -3.13 5.87
CA MET A 50 -23.59 -3.41 5.04
C MET A 50 -23.44 -4.85 4.56
N PRO A 51 -24.44 -5.72 4.75
CA PRO A 51 -24.45 -7.03 4.14
C PRO A 51 -24.13 -6.89 2.65
N HIS A 52 -23.33 -7.80 2.11
CA HIS A 52 -22.90 -7.75 0.71
C HIS A 52 -24.10 -7.62 -0.25
N ASP A 53 -25.24 -8.22 0.11
CA ASP A 53 -26.49 -8.21 -0.67
C ASP A 53 -27.18 -6.84 -0.72
N GLU A 54 -26.94 -5.96 0.26
CA GLU A 54 -27.52 -4.61 0.35
C GLU A 54 -26.64 -3.54 -0.34
N CYS A 55 -25.45 -3.92 -0.80
CA CYS A 55 -24.54 -3.00 -1.45
C CYS A 55 -25.00 -2.73 -2.90
N LYS A 56 -25.57 -1.54 -3.14
CA LYS A 56 -26.05 -1.11 -4.47
C LYS A 56 -24.99 -1.15 -5.56
N SER A 57 -23.71 -1.04 -5.20
CA SER A 57 -22.57 -1.19 -6.11
C SER A 57 -22.00 -2.61 -6.01
N ARG A 58 -22.69 -3.59 -6.61
CA ARG A 58 -22.12 -4.93 -6.77
C ARG A 58 -20.96 -4.84 -7.76
N PRO A 59 -19.76 -5.34 -7.42
CA PRO A 59 -18.67 -5.41 -8.39
C PRO A 59 -19.10 -6.24 -9.59
N HIS A 60 -19.15 -5.62 -10.77
CA HIS A 60 -19.51 -6.29 -12.03
C HIS A 60 -18.25 -6.84 -12.72
N PHE A 61 -17.54 -7.73 -12.03
CA PHE A 61 -16.41 -8.48 -12.56
C PHE A 61 -16.32 -9.85 -11.89
N PRO A 62 -15.88 -10.91 -12.60
CA PRO A 62 -15.62 -12.21 -11.99
C PRO A 62 -14.51 -12.13 -10.93
N ALA A 63 -14.62 -12.93 -9.87
CA ALA A 63 -13.66 -12.91 -8.76
C ALA A 63 -12.32 -13.60 -9.09
N TYR A 64 -12.38 -14.69 -9.86
CA TYR A 64 -11.21 -15.42 -10.33
C TYR A 64 -11.17 -15.37 -11.84
N ASN A 65 -10.00 -15.04 -12.39
CA ASN A 65 -9.70 -15.36 -13.78
C ASN A 65 -9.18 -16.81 -13.82
N GLU A 66 -9.81 -17.64 -14.65
CA GLU A 66 -9.56 -19.07 -14.72
C GLU A 66 -8.21 -19.38 -15.39
N ASP A 67 -7.76 -18.51 -16.29
CA ASP A 67 -6.48 -18.63 -17.02
C ASP A 67 -6.29 -19.99 -17.76
N VAL A 68 -7.37 -20.73 -18.03
CA VAL A 68 -7.34 -22.05 -18.68
C VAL A 68 -6.87 -21.93 -20.13
N ASP A 69 -7.42 -20.99 -20.89
CA ASP A 69 -7.09 -20.80 -22.31
C ASP A 69 -5.68 -20.26 -22.53
N ARG A 70 -5.18 -19.46 -21.57
CA ARG A 70 -3.85 -18.86 -21.61
C ARG A 70 -3.28 -18.82 -20.20
N PRO A 71 -2.50 -19.85 -19.82
CA PRO A 71 -1.88 -19.91 -18.51
C PRO A 71 -1.02 -18.67 -18.25
N MET A 72 -1.38 -17.95 -17.20
CA MET A 72 -0.64 -16.80 -16.73
C MET A 72 0.38 -17.28 -15.71
N LEU A 73 1.57 -17.61 -16.19
CA LEU A 73 2.74 -18.02 -15.42
C LEU A 73 3.82 -16.94 -15.45
N VAL A 74 4.60 -16.82 -14.38
CA VAL A 74 5.78 -15.95 -14.35
C VAL A 74 6.90 -16.66 -15.11
N PRO A 75 7.47 -16.08 -16.19
CA PRO A 75 8.57 -16.71 -16.91
C PRO A 75 9.84 -16.85 -16.07
N PRO A 76 10.67 -17.87 -16.32
CA PRO A 76 11.99 -17.94 -15.70
C PRO A 76 12.86 -16.76 -16.16
N ASN A 77 13.80 -16.33 -15.32
CA ASN A 77 14.70 -15.20 -15.58
C ASN A 77 13.98 -13.87 -15.87
N THR A 78 12.80 -13.68 -15.29
CA THR A 78 12.06 -12.43 -15.41
C THR A 78 12.84 -11.28 -14.78
N ALA A 79 12.98 -10.19 -15.53
CA ALA A 79 13.67 -8.99 -15.08
C ALA A 79 12.70 -7.85 -14.77
N CYS A 80 13.10 -7.00 -13.83
CA CYS A 80 12.38 -5.79 -13.50
C CYS A 80 12.47 -4.76 -14.63
N PHE A 81 11.35 -4.23 -15.07
CA PHE A 81 11.28 -3.28 -16.17
C PHE A 81 12.06 -1.98 -15.91
N ASN A 82 12.13 -1.53 -14.65
CA ASN A 82 12.83 -0.28 -14.33
C ASN A 82 14.33 -0.45 -14.11
N CYS A 83 14.77 -1.50 -13.41
CA CYS A 83 16.18 -1.66 -13.03
C CYS A 83 16.90 -2.79 -13.77
N GLU A 84 16.20 -3.56 -14.62
CA GLU A 84 16.72 -4.66 -15.45
C GLU A 84 17.34 -5.83 -14.67
N LYS A 85 17.35 -5.76 -13.34
CA LYS A 85 17.80 -6.85 -12.47
C LYS A 85 16.77 -7.97 -12.43
N PRO A 86 17.20 -9.23 -12.25
CA PRO A 86 16.29 -10.36 -12.09
C PRO A 86 15.36 -10.13 -10.90
N ILE A 87 14.17 -10.70 -11.02
CA ILE A 87 13.18 -10.79 -9.95
C ILE A 87 13.27 -12.18 -9.35
N ASP A 88 13.22 -12.22 -8.03
CA ASP A 88 13.09 -13.45 -7.27
C ASP A 88 11.61 -13.86 -7.26
N ASP A 89 11.30 -14.98 -7.91
CA ASP A 89 9.97 -15.56 -7.99
C ASP A 89 9.64 -16.48 -6.81
N SER A 90 10.62 -16.77 -5.94
CA SER A 90 10.40 -17.57 -4.73
C SER A 90 9.54 -16.85 -3.70
N ASP A 91 9.66 -15.52 -3.61
CA ASP A 91 8.85 -14.68 -2.73
C ASP A 91 7.74 -13.94 -3.51
N MET A 92 6.50 -14.41 -3.30
CA MET A 92 5.29 -13.81 -3.87
C MET A 92 5.09 -12.34 -3.50
N ASN A 93 5.72 -11.86 -2.42
CA ASN A 93 5.61 -10.48 -1.95
C ASN A 93 6.72 -9.55 -2.45
N SER A 94 7.68 -10.05 -3.23
CA SER A 94 8.85 -9.26 -3.63
C SER A 94 8.60 -8.35 -4.86
N PHE A 95 7.65 -8.73 -5.71
CA PHE A 95 7.42 -8.09 -7.01
C PHE A 95 5.96 -7.70 -7.25
N VAL A 96 5.78 -6.87 -8.27
CA VAL A 96 4.51 -6.43 -8.83
C VAL A 96 4.45 -6.95 -10.26
N TRP A 97 3.36 -7.64 -10.60
CA TRP A 97 3.13 -8.14 -11.94
C TRP A 97 1.89 -7.48 -12.55
N ILE A 98 2.10 -6.84 -13.69
CA ILE A 98 1.06 -6.20 -14.48
C ILE A 98 0.89 -7.03 -15.75
N PRO A 99 -0.13 -7.91 -15.79
CA PRO A 99 -0.38 -8.74 -16.94
C PRO A 99 -0.80 -7.86 -18.11
N ALA A 100 -0.16 -8.05 -19.26
CA ALA A 100 -0.42 -7.21 -20.42
C ALA A 100 -1.18 -7.94 -21.54
N GLY A 101 -1.64 -9.18 -21.29
CA GLY A 101 -2.52 -9.98 -22.16
C GLY A 101 -1.97 -10.30 -23.55
N ASN A 102 -1.83 -9.27 -24.38
CA ASN A 102 -1.34 -9.26 -25.76
C ASN A 102 -0.12 -8.36 -25.98
N ALA A 103 0.39 -7.64 -24.98
CA ALA A 103 1.45 -6.66 -25.22
C ALA A 103 2.81 -7.28 -25.57
N THR A 104 3.51 -6.60 -26.47
CA THR A 104 4.87 -6.91 -26.91
C THR A 104 5.91 -6.08 -26.13
N VAL A 105 5.96 -6.14 -24.79
CA VAL A 105 7.10 -5.55 -24.03
C VAL A 105 7.10 -5.90 -22.53
N PRO A 106 8.28 -6.09 -21.90
CA PRO A 106 9.46 -6.83 -22.38
C PRO A 106 9.23 -8.36 -22.36
N THR A 107 8.14 -8.84 -21.77
CA THR A 107 7.76 -10.26 -21.77
C THR A 107 6.37 -10.46 -22.37
N LYS A 108 6.09 -11.66 -22.89
CA LYS A 108 4.76 -12.01 -23.44
C LYS A 108 3.64 -12.00 -22.38
N GLN A 109 4.03 -12.00 -21.11
CA GLN A 109 3.17 -12.09 -19.92
C GLN A 109 2.97 -10.73 -19.26
N GLY A 110 3.68 -9.69 -19.72
CA GLY A 110 3.53 -8.30 -19.31
C GLY A 110 4.75 -7.72 -18.59
N TYR A 111 4.49 -6.82 -17.65
CA TYR A 111 5.53 -6.08 -16.95
C TYR A 111 5.73 -6.58 -15.54
N PHE A 112 6.99 -6.64 -15.14
CA PHE A 112 7.39 -7.02 -13.80
C PHE A 112 8.22 -5.91 -13.17
N PHE A 113 8.02 -5.68 -11.88
CA PHE A 113 8.74 -4.68 -11.12
C PHE A 113 9.06 -5.23 -9.74
N HIS A 114 10.22 -4.92 -9.18
CA HIS A 114 10.35 -5.00 -7.72
C HIS A 114 9.37 -4.02 -7.08
N PHE A 115 8.86 -4.36 -5.89
CA PHE A 115 7.92 -3.51 -5.16
C PHE A 115 8.42 -2.05 -5.02
N HIS A 116 9.70 -1.86 -4.67
CA HIS A 116 10.32 -0.54 -4.52
C HIS A 116 10.72 0.13 -5.84
N CYS A 117 10.74 -0.63 -6.94
CA CYS A 117 11.06 -0.15 -8.27
C CYS A 117 9.81 0.38 -9.00
N PHE A 118 8.60 0.09 -8.52
CA PHE A 118 7.35 0.58 -9.11
C PHE A 118 7.10 2.07 -8.79
N LYS A 119 7.92 2.92 -9.40
CA LYS A 119 7.91 4.39 -9.31
C LYS A 119 8.42 4.99 -10.62
N CYS A 120 8.19 6.29 -10.81
CA CYS A 120 8.63 6.98 -12.02
C CYS A 120 10.16 6.95 -12.14
N TRP A 121 10.67 6.60 -13.31
CA TRP A 121 12.11 6.61 -13.59
C TRP A 121 12.70 8.02 -13.55
N ARG A 122 11.99 9.05 -14.00
CA ARG A 122 12.48 10.43 -14.04
C ARG A 122 12.47 11.11 -12.67
N CYS A 123 11.28 11.26 -12.06
CA CYS A 123 11.15 12.00 -10.80
C CYS A 123 11.33 11.15 -9.55
N LYS A 124 11.46 9.82 -9.67
CA LYS A 124 11.61 8.87 -8.56
C LYS A 124 10.46 8.89 -7.52
N TYR A 125 9.35 9.53 -7.86
CA TYR A 125 8.11 9.52 -7.07
C TYR A 125 7.15 8.44 -7.52
N ARG A 126 6.19 8.13 -6.64
CA ARG A 126 5.13 7.16 -6.87
C ARG A 126 4.29 7.48 -8.11
N LEU A 127 3.73 6.44 -8.69
CA LEU A 127 2.83 6.52 -9.82
C LEU A 127 1.43 6.88 -9.32
N MET A 128 0.90 8.02 -9.75
CA MET A 128 -0.46 8.42 -9.39
C MET A 128 -1.48 7.48 -10.05
N HIS A 129 -2.51 7.09 -9.30
CA HIS A 129 -3.53 6.12 -9.72
C HIS A 129 -2.97 4.76 -10.18
N ASN A 130 -1.74 4.42 -9.78
CA ASN A 130 -1.04 3.19 -10.18
C ASN A 130 -0.96 3.00 -11.71
N LYS A 131 -0.94 4.11 -12.48
CA LYS A 131 -0.78 4.11 -13.94
C LYS A 131 0.59 4.68 -14.31
N PHE A 132 1.19 4.11 -15.34
CA PHE A 132 2.46 4.56 -15.89
C PHE A 132 2.44 4.55 -17.42
N TYR A 133 3.36 5.29 -18.01
CA TYR A 133 3.68 5.23 -19.43
C TYR A 133 5.02 4.51 -19.60
N SER A 134 5.07 3.53 -20.50
CA SER A 134 6.32 2.93 -20.96
C SER A 134 6.98 3.89 -21.96
N LYS A 135 8.12 4.46 -21.60
CA LYS A 135 8.92 5.32 -22.48
C LYS A 135 10.39 4.93 -22.34
N ASP A 136 11.05 4.67 -23.46
CA ASP A 136 12.47 4.30 -23.54
C ASP A 136 12.81 3.07 -22.67
N GLY A 137 11.93 2.07 -22.65
CA GLY A 137 12.11 0.87 -21.82
C GLY A 137 12.01 1.11 -20.31
N LYS A 138 11.49 2.27 -19.87
CA LYS A 138 11.32 2.62 -18.45
C LYS A 138 9.88 3.04 -18.15
N ALA A 139 9.49 2.97 -16.88
CA ALA A 139 8.17 3.42 -16.43
C ALA A 139 8.20 4.89 -16.01
N TRP A 140 7.33 5.70 -16.61
CA TRP A 140 7.20 7.13 -16.36
C TRP A 140 5.83 7.44 -15.76
N CYS A 141 5.76 8.40 -14.83
CA CYS A 141 4.47 8.94 -14.41
C CYS A 141 3.89 9.85 -15.51
N VAL A 142 2.57 10.01 -15.51
CA VAL A 142 1.85 10.86 -16.48
C VAL A 142 2.43 12.27 -16.59
N PRO A 143 2.72 13.01 -15.48
CA PRO A 143 3.33 14.33 -15.59
C PRO A 143 4.69 14.33 -16.29
N CYS A 144 5.57 13.38 -15.93
CA CYS A 144 6.91 13.28 -16.53
C CYS A 144 6.87 12.90 -18.01
N ALA A 145 5.94 12.03 -18.41
CA ALA A 145 5.77 11.61 -19.79
C ALA A 145 5.26 12.76 -20.68
N LEU A 146 4.36 13.59 -20.15
CA LEU A 146 3.79 14.76 -20.84
C LEU A 146 4.64 16.04 -20.71
N GLY A 147 5.79 15.98 -20.04
CA GLY A 147 6.65 17.16 -19.84
C GLY A 147 6.08 18.23 -18.91
N ARG A 148 5.11 17.88 -18.05
CA ARG A 148 4.52 18.79 -17.06
C ARG A 148 5.39 18.93 -15.83
N ASP A 149 5.19 20.00 -15.07
CA ASP A 149 5.85 20.21 -13.79
C ASP A 149 5.58 19.08 -12.79
N ILE A 150 6.65 18.69 -12.09
CA ILE A 150 6.61 17.60 -11.13
C ILE A 150 5.98 18.12 -9.84
N ARG A 151 4.78 17.63 -9.52
CA ARG A 151 4.15 17.88 -8.22
C ARG A 151 4.60 16.83 -7.21
N VAL A 152 5.18 17.27 -6.11
CA VAL A 152 5.57 16.40 -4.99
C VAL A 152 4.30 15.80 -4.37
N PRO A 153 4.18 14.46 -4.24
CA PRO A 153 3.01 13.84 -3.63
C PRO A 153 2.89 14.22 -2.15
N THR A 154 1.67 14.48 -1.66
CA THR A 154 1.45 14.83 -0.24
C THR A 154 1.52 13.63 0.73
N ARG A 155 1.30 12.41 0.23
CA ARG A 155 1.31 11.17 1.03
C ARG A 155 2.67 10.45 0.90
N ARG A 156 2.68 9.18 0.51
CA ARG A 156 3.92 8.42 0.22
C ARG A 156 4.62 8.98 -1.02
N TRP A 157 5.94 9.13 -0.94
CA TRP A 157 6.75 9.70 -2.03
C TRP A 157 7.36 8.64 -2.92
N HIS A 158 8.11 7.70 -2.33
CA HIS A 158 8.94 6.74 -3.09
C HIS A 158 8.34 5.35 -3.23
N THR A 159 7.12 5.14 -2.74
CA THR A 159 6.39 3.87 -2.82
C THR A 159 4.97 4.11 -3.30
N SER A 160 4.56 3.35 -4.32
CA SER A 160 3.21 3.38 -4.87
C SER A 160 2.25 2.52 -4.04
N TYR A 161 0.95 2.77 -4.16
CA TYR A 161 -0.08 2.00 -3.45
C TYR A 161 -0.50 0.81 -4.29
N VAL A 162 0.41 -0.16 -4.45
CA VAL A 162 0.23 -1.32 -5.32
C VAL A 162 0.29 -2.59 -4.49
N ASN A 163 -0.47 -3.61 -4.88
CA ASN A 163 -0.38 -4.93 -4.26
C ASN A 163 0.74 -5.74 -4.92
N THR A 164 1.29 -6.68 -4.18
CA THR A 164 2.32 -7.61 -4.68
C THR A 164 1.72 -8.65 -5.62
N HIS A 165 2.59 -9.30 -6.39
CA HIS A 165 2.22 -10.21 -7.47
C HIS A 165 1.21 -9.54 -8.44
N ARG A 166 0.28 -10.31 -9.02
CA ARG A 166 -0.83 -9.79 -9.85
C ARG A 166 -2.12 -9.54 -9.08
N THR A 167 -2.12 -9.55 -7.75
CA THR A 167 -3.37 -9.52 -6.95
C THR A 167 -4.21 -8.27 -7.22
N GLY A 168 -3.60 -7.09 -7.34
CA GLY A 168 -4.30 -5.85 -7.67
C GLY A 168 -4.77 -5.77 -9.13
N SER A 169 -4.14 -6.53 -10.03
CA SER A 169 -4.46 -6.58 -11.45
C SER A 169 -5.33 -7.78 -11.83
N ARG A 170 -5.70 -8.66 -10.89
CA ARG A 170 -6.46 -9.90 -11.15
C ARG A 170 -7.92 -9.64 -11.52
N LEU A 171 -8.46 -8.52 -11.06
CA LEU A 171 -9.86 -8.13 -11.28
C LEU A 171 -10.13 -7.63 -12.71
N THR A 172 -9.09 -7.49 -13.52
CA THR A 172 -9.17 -7.01 -14.90
C THR A 172 -8.25 -7.84 -15.79
N GLY A 173 -8.59 -8.00 -17.07
CA GLY A 173 -7.80 -8.79 -18.01
C GLY A 173 -8.67 -9.73 -18.82
N HIS A 174 -8.11 -10.89 -19.20
CA HIS A 174 -8.87 -11.95 -19.85
C HIS A 174 -9.54 -12.85 -18.81
N PHE A 175 -10.76 -13.27 -19.13
CA PHE A 175 -11.57 -14.22 -18.37
C PHE A 175 -11.96 -15.36 -19.31
N PHE A 176 -12.39 -16.48 -18.75
CA PHE A 176 -12.98 -17.55 -19.55
C PHE A 176 -14.47 -17.24 -19.86
N PRO A 177 -14.96 -17.51 -21.08
CA PRO A 177 -14.22 -17.86 -22.29
C PRO A 177 -13.51 -16.65 -22.88
N ARG A 178 -12.30 -16.85 -23.41
CA ARG A 178 -11.55 -15.79 -24.08
C ARG A 178 -12.11 -15.46 -25.47
N HIS A 179 -12.56 -16.47 -26.20
CA HIS A 179 -13.07 -16.37 -27.56
C HIS A 179 -14.36 -17.20 -27.72
N SER A 180 -15.29 -16.77 -28.59
CA SER A 180 -16.61 -17.40 -28.73
C SER A 180 -16.54 -18.89 -29.11
N HIS A 181 -15.64 -19.26 -30.03
CA HIS A 181 -15.47 -20.64 -30.50
C HIS A 181 -15.09 -21.63 -29.39
N GLN A 182 -14.59 -21.17 -28.24
CA GLN A 182 -14.26 -22.03 -27.11
C GLN A 182 -15.51 -22.57 -26.41
N MET A 183 -16.60 -21.78 -26.40
CA MET A 183 -17.89 -22.27 -25.90
C MET A 183 -18.55 -23.21 -26.91
N GLU A 184 -18.40 -22.93 -28.20
CA GLU A 184 -18.89 -23.82 -29.26
C GLU A 184 -18.22 -25.20 -29.16
N PHE A 185 -16.90 -25.24 -28.96
CA PHE A 185 -16.18 -26.49 -28.66
C PHE A 185 -16.73 -27.22 -27.43
N LEU A 186 -17.03 -26.51 -26.35
CA LEU A 186 -17.54 -27.16 -25.14
C LEU A 186 -18.95 -27.74 -25.31
N PHE A 187 -19.74 -27.19 -26.23
CA PHE A 187 -21.14 -27.59 -26.45
C PHE A 187 -21.36 -28.47 -27.68
N ASP A 188 -20.37 -28.61 -28.57
CA ASP A 188 -20.45 -29.52 -29.71
C ASP A 188 -20.07 -30.94 -29.25
N PRO A 189 -20.98 -31.92 -29.30
CA PRO A 189 -20.66 -33.30 -28.96
C PRO A 189 -19.67 -33.95 -29.95
N ASN A 190 -19.37 -33.31 -31.09
CA ASN A 190 -18.52 -33.85 -32.15
C ASN A 190 -17.12 -33.22 -32.24
N SER A 191 -16.82 -32.24 -31.39
CA SER A 191 -15.50 -31.56 -31.39
C SER A 191 -14.40 -32.34 -30.68
#